data_AF-A0A9Q3DTA3-F1
#
_entry.id   AF-A0A9Q3DTA3-F1
#
_cell.length_a   1.000
_cell.length_b   1.000
_cell.length_c   1.000
_cell.angle_alpha   90.00
_cell.angle_beta   90.00
_cell.angle_gamma   90.00
#
_symmetry.space_group_name_H-M   'P 1'
#
loop_
_entity.id
_entity.type
_entity.pdbx_description
1 polymer ?
#
loop_
_entity_poly.entity_id
_entity_poly.type
_entity_poly.pdbx_seq_one_letter_code
_entity_poly.pdbx_strand_id
1 'polypeptide(L)'
;MSFLGSASYYRQHPKDFAILSKSLFRICDQQKLFEMTQERIKAYEKVRKSLTEAPLLLMPDWNIRFKLYIYACGDGLGEALHKFPIIAEKLTEGLVCYISRQIKQTEDRDGASQMECLCLVWALEKLHYYLDGSVCGVINDCNALKSLLKMKTPNRHMLRWQIAIQEYRGSMKIVHKAGNIHKNANGLSRCVLANTPDNPACVPLEAEPQIPIERIKITDIGTEFFEEVRESYRQDKNFHILTSLLDKDYKDTYLVNALDEVWKNSYSEVRFHLFDGIIYHTTKHPCVTTLCRRFLINTILHEFHDSIYSGHLSKDRKLEKVKDFSWWPSWRKETIEY
;
A
#
# COMPACT_ATOMS: atom_id res chain seq x y z
N MET A 1 4.47 -6.07 30.51
CA MET A 1 5.02 -4.69 30.56
C MET A 1 4.57 -3.79 29.42
N SER A 2 4.33 -4.30 28.20
CA SER A 2 3.90 -3.50 27.03
C SER A 2 2.73 -2.55 27.30
N PHE A 3 1.61 -3.07 27.82
CA PHE A 3 0.39 -2.29 28.14
C PHE A 3 0.66 -1.05 29.02
N LEU A 4 1.38 -1.22 30.14
CA LEU A 4 1.69 -0.11 31.05
C LEU A 4 2.64 0.91 30.43
N GLY A 5 3.53 0.47 29.53
CA GLY A 5 4.39 1.36 28.76
C GLY A 5 3.58 2.32 27.89
N SER A 6 2.60 1.79 27.17
CA SER A 6 1.69 2.58 26.32
C SER A 6 0.72 3.43 27.14
N ALA A 7 0.13 2.87 28.20
CA ALA A 7 -0.76 3.62 29.09
C ALA A 7 -0.02 4.80 29.77
N SER A 8 1.23 4.59 30.18
CA SER A 8 2.05 5.62 30.82
C SER A 8 2.41 6.78 29.87
N TYR A 9 2.47 6.54 28.55
CA TYR A 9 2.62 7.60 27.56
C TYR A 9 1.49 8.64 27.69
N TYR A 10 0.26 8.17 27.90
CA TYR A 10 -0.94 9.01 28.02
C TYR A 10 -1.26 9.46 29.44
N ARG A 11 -0.40 9.22 30.43
CA ARG A 11 -0.67 9.45 31.86
C ARG A 11 -1.14 10.87 32.24
N GLN A 12 -0.90 11.85 31.38
CA GLN A 12 -1.30 13.25 31.58
C GLN A 12 -2.80 13.50 31.36
N HIS A 13 -3.49 12.60 30.64
CA HIS A 13 -4.91 12.75 30.31
C HIS A 13 -5.85 12.12 31.36
N PRO A 14 -5.66 10.86 31.80
CA PRO A 14 -6.53 10.29 32.81
C PRO A 14 -6.19 10.87 34.19
N LYS A 15 -7.22 11.37 34.87
CA LYS A 15 -7.12 11.82 36.26
C LYS A 15 -6.67 10.66 37.15
N ASP A 16 -5.77 10.94 38.08
CA ASP A 16 -5.29 9.98 39.08
C ASP A 16 -4.65 8.71 38.50
N PHE A 17 -4.06 8.78 37.29
CA PHE A 17 -3.41 7.64 36.63
C PHE A 17 -2.45 6.88 37.53
N ALA A 18 -1.63 7.60 38.32
CA ALA A 18 -0.66 7.00 39.23
C ALA A 18 -1.33 6.14 40.32
N ILE A 19 -2.52 6.52 40.78
CA ILE A 19 -3.31 5.76 41.76
C ILE A 19 -3.94 4.55 41.07
N LEU A 20 -4.55 4.74 39.90
CA LEU A 20 -5.20 3.67 39.13
C LEU A 20 -4.22 2.58 38.70
N SER A 21 -3.02 2.97 38.28
CA SER A 21 -2.00 2.06 37.76
C SER A 21 -1.10 1.46 38.85
N LYS A 22 -1.22 1.90 40.13
CA LYS A 22 -0.32 1.51 41.23
C LYS A 22 -0.24 0.00 41.44
N SER A 23 -1.39 -0.68 41.46
CA SER A 23 -1.46 -2.13 41.65
C SER A 23 -0.84 -2.89 40.48
N LEU A 24 -0.97 -2.35 39.26
CA LEU A 24 -0.40 -2.92 38.03
C LEU A 24 1.13 -2.72 37.97
N PHE A 25 1.65 -1.56 38.36
CA PHE A 25 3.11 -1.34 38.41
C PHE A 25 3.81 -2.24 39.43
N ARG A 26 3.14 -2.55 40.55
CA ARG A 26 3.68 -3.47 41.57
C ARG A 26 3.92 -4.89 41.05
N ILE A 27 3.26 -5.32 39.98
CA ILE A 27 3.44 -6.67 39.39
C ILE A 27 4.63 -6.72 38.43
N CYS A 28 5.16 -5.57 38.01
CA CYS A 28 6.29 -5.49 37.10
C CYS A 28 7.64 -5.63 37.81
N ASP A 29 7.62 -5.83 39.13
CA ASP A 29 8.79 -6.10 39.95
C ASP A 29 9.27 -7.54 39.70
N GLN A 30 10.56 -7.69 39.35
CA GLN A 30 11.15 -8.99 39.00
C GLN A 30 11.10 -10.00 40.14
N GLN A 31 11.00 -9.53 41.39
CA GLN A 31 10.96 -10.38 42.58
C GLN A 31 9.54 -10.84 42.97
N LYS A 32 8.50 -10.40 42.25
CA LYS A 32 7.11 -10.72 42.57
C LYS A 32 6.52 -11.70 41.58
N LEU A 33 5.72 -12.63 42.10
CA LEU A 33 4.90 -13.53 41.31
C LEU A 33 3.83 -12.74 40.53
N PHE A 34 3.71 -13.06 39.24
CA PHE A 34 2.66 -12.51 38.40
C PHE A 34 1.31 -13.12 38.79
N GLU A 35 0.43 -12.30 39.35
CA GLU A 35 -0.93 -12.68 39.71
C GLU A 35 -1.91 -11.57 39.27
N MET A 36 -3.00 -11.93 38.60
CA MET A 36 -4.07 -10.99 38.25
C MET A 36 -5.21 -11.12 39.25
N THR A 37 -5.03 -10.50 40.43
CA THR A 37 -6.09 -10.42 41.43
C THR A 37 -7.27 -9.60 40.94
N GLN A 38 -8.43 -9.77 41.56
CA GLN A 38 -9.65 -9.01 41.20
C GLN A 38 -9.44 -7.48 41.28
N GLU A 39 -8.61 -7.01 42.20
CA GLU A 39 -8.21 -5.60 42.29
C GLU A 39 -7.44 -5.14 41.04
N ARG A 40 -6.49 -5.96 40.57
CA ARG A 40 -5.66 -5.67 39.38
C ARG A 40 -6.47 -5.76 38.09
N ILE A 41 -7.40 -6.70 37.99
CA ILE A 41 -8.35 -6.77 36.86
C ILE A 41 -9.19 -5.50 36.80
N LYS A 42 -9.75 -5.06 37.94
CA LYS A 42 -10.51 -3.80 38.02
C LYS A 42 -9.65 -2.58 37.66
N ALA A 43 -8.39 -2.54 38.12
CA ALA A 43 -7.46 -1.48 37.77
C ALA A 43 -7.13 -1.47 36.27
N TYR A 44 -6.89 -2.64 35.68
CA TYR A 44 -6.66 -2.80 34.24
C TYR A 44 -7.85 -2.30 33.42
N GLU A 45 -9.07 -2.72 33.75
CA GLU A 45 -10.29 -2.29 33.09
C GLU A 45 -10.50 -0.76 33.17
N LYS A 46 -10.25 -0.17 34.34
CA LYS A 46 -10.32 1.31 34.51
C LYS A 46 -9.31 2.03 33.64
N VAL A 47 -8.06 1.54 33.60
CA VAL A 47 -7.02 2.13 32.74
C VAL A 47 -7.39 1.96 31.28
N ARG A 48 -7.82 0.77 30.84
CA ARG A 48 -8.28 0.52 29.47
C ARG A 48 -9.39 1.49 29.09
N LYS A 49 -10.44 1.59 29.91
CA LYS A 49 -11.58 2.48 29.70
C LYS A 49 -11.13 3.94 29.52
N SER A 50 -10.21 4.40 30.36
CA SER A 50 -9.66 5.76 30.27
C SER A 50 -8.83 6.03 29.01
N LEU A 51 -8.29 4.98 28.38
CA LEU A 51 -7.54 5.07 27.12
C LEU A 51 -8.43 5.00 25.88
N THR A 52 -9.66 4.53 26.01
CA THR A 52 -10.61 4.31 24.90
C THR A 52 -11.80 5.26 24.94
N GLU A 53 -11.84 6.20 25.88
CA GLU A 53 -12.95 7.14 26.06
C GLU A 53 -12.45 8.59 26.06
N ALA A 54 -13.41 9.52 25.87
CA ALA A 54 -13.17 10.93 26.11
C ALA A 54 -12.75 11.14 27.59
N PRO A 55 -11.84 12.08 27.90
CA PRO A 55 -11.33 13.16 27.04
C PRO A 55 -10.05 12.81 26.25
N LEU A 56 -9.56 11.56 26.31
CA LEU A 56 -8.30 11.21 25.63
C LEU A 56 -8.48 11.18 24.10
N LEU A 57 -9.57 10.57 23.63
CA LEU A 57 -9.91 10.55 22.21
C LEU A 57 -10.57 11.86 21.81
N LEU A 58 -9.98 12.51 20.81
CA LEU A 58 -10.42 13.79 20.29
C LEU A 58 -11.03 13.63 18.90
N MET A 59 -12.08 14.39 18.65
CA MET A 59 -12.69 14.50 17.32
C MET A 59 -11.66 15.02 16.30
N PRO A 60 -11.61 14.49 15.06
CA PRO A 60 -10.72 15.03 14.03
C PRO A 60 -11.01 16.50 13.74
N ASP A 61 -9.96 17.27 13.48
CA ASP A 61 -10.03 18.66 13.01
C ASP A 61 -8.93 18.87 11.98
N TRP A 62 -9.34 18.95 10.71
CA TRP A 62 -8.44 19.03 9.55
C TRP A 62 -7.70 20.38 9.45
N ASN A 63 -8.08 21.38 10.24
CA ASN A 63 -7.33 22.65 10.32
C ASN A 63 -6.08 22.54 11.22
N ILE A 64 -5.97 21.46 12.01
CA ILE A 64 -4.86 21.22 12.91
C ILE A 64 -3.93 20.17 12.30
N ARG A 65 -2.62 20.36 12.46
CA ARG A 65 -1.63 19.39 11.99
C ARG A 65 -1.77 18.05 12.73
N PHE A 66 -1.80 16.97 11.96
CA PHE A 66 -1.74 15.62 12.49
C PHE A 66 -0.31 15.17 12.74
N LYS A 67 -0.17 14.20 13.64
CA LYS A 67 1.04 13.42 13.85
C LYS A 67 0.68 11.95 13.81
N LEU A 68 1.33 11.20 12.94
CA LEU A 68 1.15 9.77 12.82
C LEU A 68 2.38 9.08 13.41
N TYR A 69 2.18 8.29 14.46
CA TYR A 69 3.21 7.41 15.00
C TYR A 69 3.01 6.03 14.42
N ILE A 70 4.04 5.52 13.75
CA ILE A 70 4.04 4.18 13.17
C ILE A 70 5.10 3.33 13.85
N TYR A 71 4.82 2.04 13.98
CA TYR A 71 5.80 1.06 14.42
C TYR A 71 5.41 -0.32 13.88
N ALA A 72 6.41 -1.08 13.43
CA ALA A 72 6.23 -2.44 12.95
C ALA A 72 7.13 -3.41 13.72
N CYS A 73 6.61 -4.61 13.98
CA CYS A 73 7.42 -5.73 14.43
C CYS A 73 6.92 -7.05 13.82
N GLY A 74 7.61 -8.15 14.11
CA GLY A 74 7.23 -9.47 13.62
C GLY A 74 5.85 -9.95 14.08
N ASP A 75 5.30 -9.38 15.16
CA ASP A 75 3.94 -9.71 15.60
C ASP A 75 2.86 -8.97 14.79
N GLY A 76 3.13 -7.74 14.39
CA GLY A 76 2.18 -6.93 13.63
C GLY A 76 2.54 -5.46 13.49
N LEU A 77 1.58 -4.71 12.97
CA LEU A 77 1.67 -3.28 12.68
C LEU A 77 0.82 -2.50 13.69
N GLY A 78 1.36 -1.39 14.19
CA GLY A 78 0.69 -0.58 15.20
C GLY A 78 0.89 0.90 14.96
N GLU A 79 -0.20 1.66 15.10
CA GLU A 79 -0.21 3.08 14.79
C GLU A 79 -1.11 3.89 15.71
N ALA A 80 -0.71 5.12 15.93
CA ALA A 80 -1.48 6.10 16.68
C ALA A 80 -1.51 7.42 15.92
N LEU A 81 -2.72 7.91 15.64
CA LEU A 81 -2.95 9.22 15.04
C LEU A 81 -3.22 10.25 16.14
N HIS A 82 -2.44 11.32 16.14
CA HIS A 82 -2.49 12.39 17.11
C HIS A 82 -2.70 13.74 16.43
N LYS A 83 -3.13 14.74 17.19
CA LYS A 83 -3.15 16.15 16.80
C LYS A 83 -2.65 17.03 17.94
N PHE A 84 -2.38 18.30 17.64
CA PHE A 84 -1.94 19.30 18.62
C PHE A 84 -2.97 20.41 18.81
N PRO A 85 -4.11 20.15 19.46
CA PRO A 85 -5.04 21.19 19.85
C PRO A 85 -4.47 22.07 20.95
N ILE A 86 -5.04 23.27 21.06
CA ILE A 86 -4.87 24.12 22.22
C ILE A 86 -5.91 23.68 23.27
N ILE A 87 -5.45 23.08 24.37
CA ILE A 87 -6.29 22.69 25.50
C ILE A 87 -5.80 23.47 26.71
N ALA A 88 -6.70 24.22 27.35
CA ALA A 88 -6.38 25.09 28.49
C ALA A 88 -5.16 26.00 28.20
N GLU A 89 -5.21 26.70 27.05
CA GLU A 89 -4.18 27.65 26.58
C GLU A 89 -2.79 27.05 26.32
N LYS A 90 -2.65 25.71 26.33
CA LYS A 90 -1.40 25.02 26.03
C LYS A 90 -1.57 24.13 24.81
N LEU A 91 -0.55 24.11 23.96
CA LEU A 91 -0.47 23.15 22.86
C LEU A 91 -0.20 21.76 23.45
N THR A 92 -1.22 20.91 23.44
CA THR A 92 -1.14 19.56 24.01
C THR A 92 -1.30 18.53 22.92
N GLU A 93 -0.50 17.47 22.97
CA GLU A 93 -0.68 16.31 22.10
C GLU A 93 -1.91 15.55 22.54
N GLY A 94 -2.89 15.43 21.64
CA GLY A 94 -4.13 14.69 21.86
C GLY A 94 -4.28 13.57 20.85
N LEU A 95 -4.87 12.46 21.29
CA LEU A 95 -5.05 11.28 20.48
C LEU A 95 -6.35 11.38 19.68
N VAL A 96 -6.34 10.95 18.42
CA VAL A 96 -7.53 10.84 17.57
C VAL A 96 -7.99 9.39 17.51
N CYS A 97 -7.10 8.48 17.12
CA CYS A 97 -7.41 7.06 17.01
C CYS A 97 -6.16 6.17 17.09
N TYR A 98 -6.39 4.88 17.33
CA TYR A 98 -5.41 3.82 17.21
C TYR A 98 -5.84 2.85 16.13
N ILE A 99 -4.89 2.34 15.35
CA ILE A 99 -5.12 1.19 14.49
C ILE A 99 -4.00 0.18 14.67
N SER A 100 -4.33 -1.10 14.63
CA SER A 100 -3.37 -2.19 14.65
C SER A 100 -3.89 -3.39 13.88
N ARG A 101 -2.98 -4.17 13.31
CA ARG A 101 -3.30 -5.47 12.72
C ARG A 101 -2.14 -6.42 12.84
N GLN A 102 -2.45 -7.70 12.93
CA GLN A 102 -1.48 -8.77 12.77
C GLN A 102 -0.94 -8.77 11.33
N ILE A 103 0.34 -9.11 11.18
CA ILE A 103 0.95 -9.27 9.85
C ILE A 103 0.43 -10.53 9.16
N LYS A 104 0.40 -10.48 7.83
CA LYS A 104 0.06 -11.64 7.00
C LYS A 104 1.28 -12.56 6.87
N GLN A 105 1.02 -13.83 6.53
CA GLN A 105 2.09 -14.80 6.29
C GLN A 105 3.02 -14.40 5.12
N THR A 106 2.52 -13.62 4.16
CA THR A 106 3.33 -13.08 3.06
C THR A 106 4.27 -11.95 3.51
N GLU A 107 3.87 -11.19 4.54
CA GLU A 107 4.60 -10.05 5.11
C GLU A 107 5.66 -10.52 6.13
N ASP A 108 5.51 -11.73 6.69
CA ASP A 108 6.46 -12.32 7.64
C ASP A 108 7.89 -12.49 7.08
N ARG A 109 8.01 -12.51 5.74
CA ARG A 109 9.31 -12.62 5.05
C ARG A 109 10.01 -11.27 4.86
N ASP A 110 9.32 -10.16 5.12
CA ASP A 110 9.87 -8.82 4.92
C ASP A 110 10.88 -8.46 6.02
N GLY A 111 11.97 -7.80 5.63
CA GLY A 111 12.94 -7.28 6.59
C GLY A 111 12.38 -6.13 7.43
N ALA A 112 12.99 -5.82 8.57
CA ALA A 112 12.50 -4.78 9.50
C ALA A 112 12.23 -3.42 8.82
N SER A 113 13.12 -2.98 7.91
CA SER A 113 12.93 -1.74 7.14
C SER A 113 11.75 -1.78 6.17
N GLN A 114 11.47 -2.96 5.61
CA GLN A 114 10.32 -3.18 4.71
C GLN A 114 9.03 -3.17 5.52
N MET A 115 9.01 -3.82 6.68
CA MET A 115 7.88 -3.82 7.60
C MET A 115 7.49 -2.41 8.08
N GLU A 116 8.49 -1.58 8.39
CA GLU A 116 8.27 -0.18 8.74
C GLU A 116 7.66 0.63 7.58
N CYS A 117 8.05 0.34 6.34
CA CYS A 117 7.43 0.97 5.17
C CYS A 117 6.02 0.46 4.92
N LEU A 118 5.81 -0.85 5.02
CA LEU A 118 4.51 -1.48 4.91
C LEU A 118 3.53 -0.87 5.93
N CYS A 119 3.99 -0.67 7.16
CA CYS A 119 3.27 0.03 8.21
C CYS A 119 2.82 1.41 7.72
N LEU A 120 3.76 2.27 7.27
CA LEU A 120 3.39 3.58 6.74
C LEU A 120 2.36 3.51 5.59
N VAL A 121 2.56 2.64 4.62
CA VAL A 121 1.66 2.57 3.45
C VAL A 121 0.26 2.15 3.87
N TRP A 122 0.17 1.14 4.74
CA TRP A 122 -1.08 0.68 5.32
C TRP A 122 -1.75 1.78 6.17
N ALA A 123 -0.98 2.53 6.95
CA ALA A 123 -1.43 3.70 7.70
C ALA A 123 -2.19 4.69 6.83
N LEU A 124 -1.53 5.10 5.75
CA LEU A 124 -1.98 6.14 4.85
C LEU A 124 -3.25 5.71 4.14
N GLU A 125 -3.32 4.44 3.73
CA GLU A 125 -4.51 3.85 3.12
C GLU A 125 -5.70 3.83 4.10
N LYS A 126 -5.49 3.32 5.32
CA LYS A 126 -6.57 3.20 6.32
C LYS A 126 -7.03 4.55 6.89
N LEU A 127 -6.12 5.49 7.00
CA LEU A 127 -6.38 6.83 7.54
C LEU A 127 -6.54 7.89 6.45
N HIS A 128 -6.74 7.49 5.18
CA HIS A 128 -6.87 8.40 4.04
C HIS A 128 -7.90 9.51 4.32
N TYR A 129 -9.09 9.17 4.81
CA TYR A 129 -10.14 10.14 5.16
C TYR A 129 -9.74 11.18 6.23
N TYR A 130 -8.73 10.88 7.06
CA TYR A 130 -8.19 11.83 8.04
C TYR A 130 -7.04 12.65 7.47
N LEU A 131 -6.21 12.04 6.63
CA LEU A 131 -4.93 12.61 6.19
C LEU A 131 -5.03 13.36 4.87
N ASP A 132 -6.02 13.05 4.05
CA ASP A 132 -6.27 13.75 2.79
C ASP A 132 -6.51 15.26 3.05
N GLY A 133 -5.89 16.09 2.21
CA GLY A 133 -5.87 17.55 2.34
C GLY A 133 -5.17 18.10 3.59
N SER A 134 -4.70 17.25 4.52
CA SER A 134 -4.19 17.67 5.83
C SER A 134 -2.66 17.62 5.90
N VAL A 135 -2.07 18.45 6.76
CA VAL A 135 -0.63 18.43 7.03
C VAL A 135 -0.32 17.42 8.13
N CYS A 136 0.53 16.43 7.82
CA CYS A 136 0.85 15.33 8.73
C CYS A 136 2.35 15.17 8.99
N GLY A 137 2.74 14.99 10.25
CA GLY A 137 4.09 14.57 10.62
C GLY A 137 4.13 13.08 10.92
N VAL A 138 4.86 12.29 10.14
CA VAL A 138 5.07 10.86 10.42
C VAL A 138 6.29 10.70 11.32
N ILE A 139 6.12 10.00 12.43
CA ILE A 139 7.19 9.66 13.36
C ILE A 139 7.43 8.15 13.29
N ASN A 140 8.67 7.76 13.00
CA ASN A 140 9.10 6.37 12.98
C ASN A 140 10.47 6.21 13.66
N ASP A 141 10.93 4.97 13.87
CA ASP A 141 12.27 4.67 14.40
C ASP A 141 13.23 4.07 13.36
N CYS A 142 12.79 4.02 12.10
CA CYS A 142 13.58 3.49 11.00
C CYS A 142 14.07 4.59 10.04
N ASN A 143 15.38 4.84 10.02
CA ASN A 143 16.00 5.78 9.09
C ASN A 143 15.84 5.37 7.62
N ALA A 144 15.70 4.07 7.33
CA ALA A 144 15.58 3.56 5.97
C ALA A 144 14.32 4.07 5.24
N LEU A 145 13.26 4.44 5.98
CA LEU A 145 12.04 5.02 5.40
C LEU A 145 12.32 6.37 4.71
N LYS A 146 13.22 7.19 5.26
CA LYS A 146 13.65 8.44 4.61
C LYS A 146 14.45 8.18 3.34
N SER A 147 15.27 7.13 3.36
CA SER A 147 16.07 6.72 2.20
C SER A 147 15.18 6.17 1.09
N LEU A 148 14.15 5.39 1.45
CA LEU A 148 13.18 4.84 0.51
C LEU A 148 12.59 5.93 -0.37
N LEU A 149 12.11 7.05 0.18
CA LEU A 149 11.51 8.11 -0.63
C LEU A 149 12.47 8.77 -1.62
N LYS A 150 13.78 8.66 -1.39
CA LYS A 150 14.85 9.24 -2.21
C LYS A 150 15.52 8.22 -3.14
N MET A 151 15.17 6.93 -3.03
CA MET A 151 15.76 5.88 -3.85
C MET A 151 15.38 6.07 -5.32
N LYS A 152 16.40 6.15 -6.19
CA LYS A 152 16.23 6.27 -7.65
C LYS A 152 15.91 4.95 -8.34
N THR A 153 16.36 3.83 -7.77
CA THR A 153 16.19 2.47 -8.32
C THR A 153 15.60 1.54 -7.27
N PRO A 154 14.34 1.76 -6.84
CA PRO A 154 13.66 0.86 -5.91
C PRO A 154 13.33 -0.47 -6.60
N ASN A 155 13.22 -1.55 -5.81
CA ASN A 155 12.62 -2.79 -6.31
C ASN A 155 11.11 -2.61 -6.58
N ARG A 156 10.46 -3.57 -7.23
CA ARG A 156 9.04 -3.48 -7.61
C ARG A 156 8.10 -3.18 -6.42
N HIS A 157 8.35 -3.78 -5.26
CA HIS A 157 7.55 -3.57 -4.05
C HIS A 157 7.73 -2.16 -3.48
N MET A 158 8.98 -1.72 -3.38
CA MET A 158 9.35 -0.38 -2.91
C MET A 158 8.86 0.71 -3.85
N LEU A 159 8.81 0.46 -5.16
CA LEU A 159 8.25 1.38 -6.15
C LEU A 159 6.73 1.56 -5.92
N ARG A 160 5.98 0.46 -5.71
CA ARG A 160 4.55 0.54 -5.36
C ARG A 160 4.34 1.40 -4.12
N TRP A 161 5.14 1.19 -3.08
CA TRP A 161 5.08 1.99 -1.86
C TRP A 161 5.43 3.46 -2.08
N GLN A 162 6.45 3.75 -2.87
CA GLN A 162 6.80 5.13 -3.22
C GLN A 162 5.65 5.87 -3.91
N ILE A 163 4.94 5.18 -4.81
CA ILE A 163 3.77 5.71 -5.53
C ILE A 163 2.63 5.97 -4.54
N ALA A 164 2.29 5.01 -3.67
CA ALA A 164 1.24 5.18 -2.67
C ALA A 164 1.53 6.36 -1.72
N ILE A 165 2.79 6.56 -1.34
CA ILE A 165 3.18 7.67 -0.47
C ILE A 165 3.21 9.01 -1.24
N GLN A 166 3.28 9.00 -2.57
CA GLN A 166 3.49 10.19 -3.39
C GLN A 166 2.39 11.23 -3.20
N GLU A 167 1.14 10.80 -3.09
CA GLU A 167 -0.04 11.64 -2.83
C GLU A 167 0.15 12.54 -1.61
N TYR A 168 0.77 12.02 -0.55
CA TYR A 168 0.97 12.74 0.71
C TYR A 168 2.27 13.52 0.78
N ARG A 169 3.20 13.38 -0.19
CA ARG A 169 4.56 13.97 -0.08
C ARG A 169 4.56 15.49 0.11
N GLY A 170 3.56 16.20 -0.45
CA GLY A 170 3.46 17.67 -0.34
C GLY A 170 3.07 18.14 1.06
N SER A 171 2.25 17.38 1.77
CA SER A 171 1.70 17.73 3.09
C SER A 171 2.29 16.91 4.24
N MET A 172 3.09 15.88 3.94
CA MET A 172 3.64 14.93 4.91
C MET A 172 5.14 15.12 5.15
N LYS A 173 5.55 15.13 6.42
CA LYS A 173 6.96 15.17 6.83
C LYS A 173 7.35 13.96 7.68
N ILE A 174 8.31 13.17 7.19
CA ILE A 174 8.84 12.01 7.93
C ILE A 174 9.98 12.44 8.86
N VAL A 175 9.83 12.13 10.15
CA VAL A 175 10.79 12.44 11.21
C VAL A 175 11.15 11.18 11.98
N HIS A 176 12.41 10.78 11.86
CA HIS A 176 12.96 9.69 12.65
C HIS A 176 13.15 10.12 14.12
N LYS A 177 12.69 9.30 15.05
CA LYS A 177 12.93 9.40 16.50
C LYS A 177 13.33 8.03 17.05
N ALA A 178 14.19 8.01 18.05
CA ALA A 178 14.64 6.77 18.69
C ALA A 178 13.48 5.98 19.32
N GLY A 179 13.54 4.64 19.23
CA GLY A 179 12.52 3.67 19.67
C GLY A 179 11.96 3.88 21.09
N ASN A 180 12.78 4.39 22.02
CA ASN A 180 12.36 4.63 23.41
C ASN A 180 11.23 5.67 23.56
N ILE A 181 11.00 6.49 22.53
CA ILE A 181 9.97 7.54 22.50
C ILE A 181 8.63 7.01 21.92
N HIS A 182 8.65 5.87 21.22
CA HIS A 182 7.52 5.30 20.46
C HIS A 182 6.62 4.36 21.25
N LYS A 183 6.47 4.60 22.56
CA LYS A 183 5.73 3.70 23.46
C LYS A 183 4.23 3.59 23.11
N ASN A 184 3.68 4.55 22.38
CA ASN A 184 2.31 4.53 21.89
C ASN A 184 2.11 3.47 20.79
N ALA A 185 2.83 3.56 19.67
CA ALA A 185 2.69 2.63 18.54
C ALA A 185 3.30 1.24 18.82
N ASN A 186 4.39 1.18 19.58
CA ASN A 186 5.07 -0.07 19.93
C ASN A 186 4.19 -1.04 20.73
N GLY A 187 3.36 -0.53 21.65
CA GLY A 187 2.45 -1.41 22.38
C GLY A 187 1.38 -2.04 21.50
N LEU A 188 0.90 -1.29 20.51
CA LEU A 188 -0.12 -1.74 19.56
C LEU A 188 0.41 -2.78 18.59
N SER A 189 1.67 -2.65 18.15
CA SER A 189 2.30 -3.60 17.23
C SER A 189 2.64 -4.94 17.91
N ARG A 190 2.81 -4.98 19.24
CA ARG A 190 3.11 -6.19 20.03
C ARG A 190 1.87 -6.83 20.66
N CYS A 191 0.75 -6.13 20.66
CA CYS A 191 -0.54 -6.61 21.17
C CYS A 191 -1.60 -6.41 20.08
N VAL A 192 -1.39 -7.11 18.98
CA VAL A 192 -2.12 -6.91 17.72
C VAL A 192 -3.51 -7.51 17.75
N LEU A 193 -4.44 -6.83 17.08
CA LEU A 193 -5.72 -7.42 16.73
C LEU A 193 -5.52 -8.36 15.53
N ALA A 194 -6.20 -9.50 15.56
CA ALA A 194 -6.16 -10.45 14.45
C ALA A 194 -6.57 -9.75 13.14
N ASN A 195 -5.98 -10.19 12.03
CA ASN A 195 -6.32 -9.68 10.70
C ASN A 195 -7.61 -10.37 10.18
N THR A 196 -8.71 -10.22 10.91
CA THR A 196 -10.04 -10.76 10.60
C THR A 196 -10.99 -9.64 10.18
N PRO A 197 -12.10 -9.94 9.47
CA PRO A 197 -13.08 -8.92 9.06
C PRO A 197 -13.68 -8.09 10.20
N ASP A 198 -13.68 -8.62 11.44
CA ASP A 198 -14.13 -7.90 12.63
C ASP A 198 -13.20 -6.74 13.03
N ASN A 199 -11.94 -6.77 12.57
CA ASN A 199 -11.01 -5.68 12.76
C ASN A 199 -11.21 -4.64 11.63
N PRO A 200 -11.66 -3.41 11.91
CA PRO A 200 -11.88 -2.40 10.87
C PRO A 200 -10.58 -2.02 10.12
N ALA A 201 -9.43 -2.28 10.73
CA ALA A 201 -8.12 -2.06 10.13
C ALA A 201 -7.59 -3.28 9.35
N CYS A 202 -8.38 -4.35 9.21
CA CYS A 202 -7.95 -5.56 8.51
C CYS A 202 -7.67 -5.30 7.02
N VAL A 203 -6.81 -6.13 6.45
CA VAL A 203 -6.59 -6.20 5.02
C VAL A 203 -6.98 -7.61 4.56
N PRO A 204 -7.96 -7.76 3.64
CA PRO A 204 -8.37 -9.07 3.15
C PRO A 204 -7.19 -9.91 2.65
N LEU A 205 -7.28 -11.23 2.78
CA LEU A 205 -6.25 -12.16 2.30
C LEU A 205 -6.11 -12.11 0.77
N GLU A 206 -7.21 -11.90 0.07
CA GLU A 206 -7.26 -11.77 -1.40
C GLU A 206 -6.95 -10.35 -1.89
N ALA A 207 -6.90 -9.38 -0.98
CA ALA A 207 -6.41 -8.05 -1.28
C ALA A 207 -4.87 -8.09 -1.21
N GLU A 208 -4.23 -8.42 -2.34
CA GLU A 208 -2.99 -7.71 -2.64
C GLU A 208 -3.27 -6.21 -2.50
N PRO A 209 -2.34 -5.40 -1.95
CA PRO A 209 -2.53 -3.97 -1.95
C PRO A 209 -2.70 -3.54 -3.41
N GLN A 210 -3.95 -3.36 -3.84
CA GLN A 210 -4.29 -2.59 -5.00
C GLN A 210 -3.99 -1.14 -4.63
N ILE A 211 -2.73 -0.84 -4.32
CA ILE A 211 -2.18 0.43 -4.74
C ILE A 211 -2.45 0.36 -6.24
N PRO A 212 -3.36 1.18 -6.76
CA PRO A 212 -3.36 1.39 -8.17
C PRO A 212 -1.95 1.95 -8.37
N ILE A 213 -1.06 1.16 -8.94
CA ILE A 213 -0.32 1.75 -10.03
C ILE A 213 -1.49 2.20 -10.89
N GLU A 214 -1.84 3.48 -10.78
CA GLU A 214 -2.41 4.18 -11.90
C GLU A 214 -1.34 3.98 -12.98
N ARG A 215 -1.38 2.79 -13.63
CA ARG A 215 -1.33 2.68 -15.06
C ARG A 215 -2.18 3.84 -15.43
N ILE A 216 -1.53 4.91 -15.87
CA ILE A 216 -2.12 6.15 -16.37
C ILE A 216 -3.55 5.78 -16.70
N LYS A 217 -4.50 6.16 -15.82
CA LYS A 217 -5.90 6.03 -16.17
C LYS A 217 -6.00 6.95 -17.35
N ILE A 218 -5.82 6.37 -18.53
CA ILE A 218 -6.32 6.93 -19.76
C ILE A 218 -7.80 6.94 -19.46
N THR A 219 -8.25 8.12 -19.04
CA THR A 219 -9.65 8.45 -18.88
C THR A 219 -10.38 7.82 -20.05
N ASP A 220 -11.34 6.96 -19.73
CA ASP A 220 -12.30 6.31 -20.62
C ASP A 220 -11.96 4.95 -21.27
N ILE A 221 -10.85 4.29 -20.92
CA ILE A 221 -10.71 2.85 -21.26
C ILE A 221 -11.31 2.00 -20.12
N GLY A 222 -12.63 1.81 -20.17
CA GLY A 222 -13.40 1.02 -19.20
C GLY A 222 -13.07 -0.48 -19.23
N THR A 223 -13.61 -1.23 -18.26
CA THR A 223 -13.51 -2.71 -18.20
C THR A 223 -13.98 -3.38 -19.50
N GLU A 224 -14.92 -2.75 -20.21
CA GLU A 224 -15.43 -3.18 -21.52
C GLU A 224 -14.33 -3.35 -22.57
N PHE A 225 -13.30 -2.49 -22.56
CA PHE A 225 -12.18 -2.61 -23.50
C PHE A 225 -11.38 -3.89 -23.28
N PHE A 226 -11.12 -4.25 -22.03
CA PHE A 226 -10.37 -5.46 -21.71
C PHE A 226 -11.17 -6.72 -22.02
N GLU A 227 -12.50 -6.69 -21.85
CA GLU A 227 -13.37 -7.77 -22.33
C GLU A 227 -13.30 -7.90 -23.85
N GLU A 228 -13.37 -6.79 -24.60
CA GLU A 228 -13.27 -6.83 -26.07
C GLU A 228 -11.89 -7.34 -26.54
N VAL A 229 -10.81 -6.98 -25.83
CA VAL A 229 -9.48 -7.54 -26.08
C VAL A 229 -9.48 -9.06 -25.89
N ARG A 230 -10.05 -9.58 -24.80
CA ARG A 230 -10.14 -11.05 -24.57
C ARG A 230 -10.96 -11.75 -25.64
N GLU A 231 -12.08 -11.16 -26.05
CA GLU A 231 -12.89 -11.72 -27.15
C GLU A 231 -12.13 -11.74 -28.47
N SER A 232 -11.33 -10.70 -28.75
CA SER A 232 -10.56 -10.61 -29.99
C SER A 232 -9.57 -11.75 -30.18
N TYR A 233 -9.03 -12.30 -29.09
CA TYR A 233 -8.06 -13.40 -29.14
C TYR A 233 -8.66 -14.72 -29.63
N ARG A 234 -9.98 -14.89 -29.54
CA ARG A 234 -10.67 -16.11 -30.02
C ARG A 234 -10.66 -16.23 -31.54
N GLN A 235 -10.50 -15.11 -32.24
CA GLN A 235 -10.59 -15.04 -33.70
C GLN A 235 -9.22 -15.18 -34.38
N ASP A 236 -8.12 -15.00 -33.64
CA ASP A 236 -6.77 -15.02 -34.17
C ASP A 236 -6.03 -16.30 -33.80
N LYS A 237 -5.52 -16.97 -34.83
CA LYS A 237 -4.77 -18.22 -34.73
C LYS A 237 -3.57 -18.10 -33.77
N ASN A 238 -2.78 -17.03 -33.86
CA ASN A 238 -1.57 -16.87 -33.04
C ASN A 238 -1.91 -16.65 -31.57
N PHE A 239 -2.93 -15.85 -31.27
CA PHE A 239 -3.37 -15.59 -29.90
C PHE A 239 -3.99 -16.83 -29.26
N HIS A 240 -4.77 -17.62 -30.02
CA HIS A 240 -5.29 -18.89 -29.55
C HIS A 240 -4.17 -19.89 -29.21
N ILE A 241 -3.15 -19.99 -30.07
CA ILE A 241 -1.97 -20.82 -29.83
C ILE A 241 -1.19 -20.31 -28.61
N LEU A 242 -0.94 -19.00 -28.50
CA LEU A 242 -0.21 -18.40 -27.38
C LEU A 242 -0.94 -18.59 -26.05
N THR A 243 -2.27 -18.41 -26.03
CA THR A 243 -3.06 -18.64 -24.81
C THR A 243 -2.92 -20.10 -24.38
N SER A 244 -3.03 -21.04 -25.31
CA SER A 244 -2.89 -22.48 -25.03
C SER A 244 -1.46 -22.87 -24.60
N LEU A 245 -0.44 -22.20 -25.12
CA LEU A 245 0.96 -22.43 -24.76
C LEU A 245 1.32 -21.83 -23.40
N LEU A 246 0.75 -20.67 -23.06
CA LEU A 246 1.03 -19.96 -21.80
C LEU A 246 0.20 -20.47 -20.63
N ASP A 247 -0.94 -21.12 -20.89
CA ASP A 247 -1.79 -21.77 -19.89
C ASP A 247 -1.27 -23.17 -19.50
N LYS A 248 -0.42 -23.78 -20.34
CA LYS A 248 0.18 -25.09 -20.08
C LYS A 248 1.57 -24.97 -19.48
N ASP A 249 1.87 -25.78 -18.47
CA ASP A 249 3.19 -25.84 -17.81
C ASP A 249 4.30 -26.49 -18.65
N TYR A 250 4.00 -26.96 -19.88
CA TYR A 250 4.97 -27.64 -20.75
C TYR A 250 5.02 -27.05 -22.15
N LYS A 251 6.22 -27.03 -22.75
CA LYS A 251 6.45 -26.49 -24.09
C LYS A 251 6.04 -27.51 -25.16
N ASP A 252 4.93 -27.24 -25.84
CA ASP A 252 4.51 -28.02 -27.00
C ASP A 252 5.22 -27.52 -28.27
N THR A 253 6.22 -28.27 -28.73
CA THR A 253 7.04 -27.94 -29.90
C THR A 253 6.22 -27.83 -31.20
N TYR A 254 5.11 -28.56 -31.32
CA TYR A 254 4.24 -28.50 -32.50
C TYR A 254 3.51 -27.16 -32.57
N LEU A 255 2.93 -26.73 -31.43
CA LEU A 255 2.24 -25.45 -31.32
C LEU A 255 3.19 -24.26 -31.52
N VAL A 256 4.43 -24.34 -31.00
CA VAL A 256 5.44 -23.28 -31.21
C VAL A 256 5.82 -23.12 -32.68
N ASN A 257 5.85 -24.21 -33.45
CA ASN A 257 6.14 -24.17 -34.88
C ASN A 257 4.97 -23.65 -35.73
N ALA A 258 3.75 -23.64 -35.18
CA ALA A 258 2.56 -23.13 -35.86
C ALA A 258 2.37 -21.61 -35.74
N LEU A 259 3.16 -20.94 -34.88
CA LEU A 259 3.21 -19.48 -34.73
C LEU A 259 3.95 -18.82 -35.89
N ASP A 260 3.49 -17.64 -36.31
CA ASP A 260 4.24 -16.84 -37.29
C ASP A 260 5.56 -16.33 -36.69
N GLU A 261 6.55 -16.05 -37.53
CA GLU A 261 7.95 -15.79 -37.12
C GLU A 261 8.10 -14.72 -36.03
N VAL A 262 7.34 -13.62 -36.11
CA VAL A 262 7.43 -12.51 -35.13
C VAL A 262 6.97 -12.95 -33.74
N TRP A 263 5.91 -13.75 -33.68
CA TRP A 263 5.36 -14.30 -32.43
C TRP A 263 6.25 -15.41 -31.89
N LYS A 264 6.76 -16.27 -32.77
CA LYS A 264 7.69 -17.34 -32.43
C LYS A 264 8.96 -16.81 -31.77
N ASN A 265 9.59 -15.80 -32.37
CA ASN A 265 10.81 -15.18 -31.83
C ASN A 265 10.56 -14.57 -30.44
N SER A 266 9.47 -13.83 -30.29
CA SER A 266 9.12 -13.18 -29.02
C SER A 266 8.75 -14.20 -27.94
N TYR A 267 8.11 -15.31 -28.31
CA TYR A 267 7.82 -16.43 -27.41
C TYR A 267 9.08 -17.17 -26.97
N SER A 268 10.01 -17.46 -27.90
CA SER A 268 11.29 -18.09 -27.59
C SER A 268 12.15 -17.27 -26.62
N GLU A 269 12.05 -15.95 -26.69
CA GLU A 269 12.70 -15.01 -25.77
C GLU A 269 11.93 -14.81 -24.44
N VAL A 270 10.86 -15.58 -24.20
CA VAL A 270 10.04 -15.52 -22.97
C VAL A 270 9.45 -14.12 -22.74
N ARG A 271 9.04 -13.45 -23.83
CA ARG A 271 8.45 -12.10 -23.75
C ARG A 271 6.94 -12.11 -23.55
N PHE A 272 6.25 -13.23 -23.65
CA PHE A 272 4.80 -13.26 -23.45
C PHE A 272 4.42 -13.84 -22.08
N HIS A 273 3.41 -13.23 -21.46
CA HIS A 273 2.83 -13.67 -20.19
C HIS A 273 1.31 -13.65 -20.28
N LEU A 274 0.65 -14.68 -19.75
CA LEU A 274 -0.79 -14.74 -19.64
C LEU A 274 -1.20 -14.34 -18.22
N PHE A 275 -2.09 -13.36 -18.10
CA PHE A 275 -2.66 -12.98 -16.81
C PHE A 275 -4.13 -12.58 -17.01
N ASP A 276 -5.02 -13.23 -16.27
CA ASP A 276 -6.47 -12.97 -16.33
C ASP A 276 -7.05 -13.05 -17.77
N GLY A 277 -6.63 -14.08 -18.52
CA GLY A 277 -7.03 -14.29 -19.91
C GLY A 277 -6.47 -13.26 -20.92
N ILE A 278 -5.61 -12.34 -20.48
CA ILE A 278 -5.00 -11.31 -21.31
C ILE A 278 -3.52 -11.64 -21.54
N ILE A 279 -3.06 -11.52 -22.79
CA ILE A 279 -1.65 -11.71 -23.13
C ILE A 279 -0.94 -10.37 -22.97
N TYR A 280 0.17 -10.40 -22.25
CA TYR A 280 1.07 -9.28 -22.06
C TYR A 280 2.42 -9.57 -22.72
N HIS A 281 3.02 -8.54 -23.32
CA HIS A 281 4.34 -8.60 -23.91
C HIS A 281 5.34 -7.77 -23.09
N THR A 282 6.40 -8.41 -22.62
CA THR A 282 7.50 -7.80 -21.89
C THR A 282 8.50 -7.17 -22.84
N THR A 283 8.72 -5.87 -22.67
CA THR A 283 9.81 -5.14 -23.31
C THR A 283 10.92 -4.86 -22.29
N LYS A 284 11.97 -4.11 -22.67
CA LYS A 284 13.10 -3.81 -21.77
C LYS A 284 12.71 -3.07 -20.48
N HIS A 285 11.56 -2.37 -20.44
CA HIS A 285 11.19 -1.50 -19.32
C HIS A 285 9.74 -1.75 -18.82
N PRO A 286 8.68 -1.78 -19.67
CA PRO A 286 7.33 -2.19 -19.28
C PRO A 286 6.85 -3.55 -19.84
N CYS A 287 5.82 -4.10 -19.18
CA CYS A 287 5.00 -5.22 -19.65
C CYS A 287 3.64 -4.67 -20.12
N VAL A 288 3.32 -4.85 -21.40
CA VAL A 288 2.25 -4.12 -22.11
C VAL A 288 1.22 -5.06 -22.71
N THR A 289 -0.02 -4.60 -22.86
CA THR A 289 -1.12 -5.43 -23.38
C THR A 289 -0.92 -5.71 -24.87
N THR A 290 -1.08 -6.97 -25.31
CA THR A 290 -0.99 -7.29 -26.73
C THR A 290 -2.33 -7.10 -27.43
N LEU A 291 -2.31 -6.45 -28.58
CA LEU A 291 -3.50 -6.17 -29.37
C LEU A 291 -3.51 -6.98 -30.65
N CYS A 292 -4.68 -7.51 -30.99
CA CYS A 292 -4.90 -8.29 -32.20
C CYS A 292 -5.71 -7.50 -33.23
N ARG A 293 -6.85 -6.93 -32.80
CA ARG A 293 -7.86 -6.36 -33.70
C ARG A 293 -7.51 -4.95 -34.14
N ARG A 294 -7.68 -4.67 -35.44
CA ARG A 294 -7.42 -3.34 -36.01
C ARG A 294 -8.25 -2.22 -35.38
N PHE A 295 -9.49 -2.52 -35.03
CA PHE A 295 -10.37 -1.58 -34.34
C PHE A 295 -9.75 -1.12 -33.01
N LEU A 296 -9.31 -2.04 -32.16
CA LEU A 296 -8.68 -1.74 -30.87
C LEU A 296 -7.37 -0.96 -31.03
N ILE A 297 -6.57 -1.30 -32.04
CA ILE A 297 -5.35 -0.56 -32.39
C ILE A 297 -5.69 0.89 -32.75
N ASN A 298 -6.68 1.10 -33.61
CA ASN A 298 -7.09 2.45 -34.03
C ASN A 298 -7.68 3.25 -32.87
N THR A 299 -8.45 2.62 -31.97
CA THR A 299 -8.98 3.27 -30.76
C THR A 299 -7.85 3.79 -29.89
N ILE A 300 -6.81 2.98 -29.68
CA ILE A 300 -5.64 3.39 -28.91
C ILE A 300 -4.85 4.51 -29.60
N LEU A 301 -4.64 4.41 -30.92
CA LEU A 301 -3.94 5.45 -31.68
C LEU A 301 -4.71 6.78 -31.64
N HIS A 302 -6.03 6.74 -31.83
CA HIS A 302 -6.91 7.91 -31.70
C HIS A 302 -6.86 8.49 -30.30
N GLU A 303 -6.95 7.67 -29.26
CA GLU A 303 -6.93 8.15 -27.87
C GLU A 303 -5.60 8.84 -27.52
N PHE A 304 -4.48 8.36 -28.03
CA PHE A 304 -3.18 8.98 -27.79
C PHE A 304 -2.85 10.17 -28.72
N HIS A 305 -3.57 10.33 -29.82
CA HIS A 305 -3.32 11.37 -30.83
C HIS A 305 -4.34 12.53 -30.80
N ASP A 306 -5.63 12.18 -30.77
CA ASP A 306 -6.76 13.06 -31.06
C ASP A 306 -7.66 13.31 -29.84
N SER A 307 -7.50 12.55 -28.76
CA SER A 307 -8.23 12.80 -27.51
C SER A 307 -7.92 14.19 -26.97
N ILE A 308 -8.99 14.89 -26.57
CA ILE A 308 -8.94 16.24 -25.98
C ILE A 308 -8.02 16.25 -24.74
N TYR A 309 -7.90 15.11 -24.05
CA TYR A 309 -7.07 14.95 -22.85
C TYR A 309 -5.61 14.60 -23.13
N SER A 310 -5.29 14.09 -24.33
CA SER A 310 -3.95 13.60 -24.66
C SER A 310 -2.98 14.69 -25.10
N GLY A 311 -3.51 15.83 -25.57
CA GLY A 311 -2.75 16.96 -26.13
C GLY A 311 -2.04 16.59 -27.44
N HIS A 312 -1.87 17.55 -28.36
CA HIS A 312 -1.10 17.31 -29.58
C HIS A 312 0.39 17.14 -29.27
N LEU A 313 0.80 15.90 -29.04
CA LEU A 313 2.17 15.53 -28.68
C LEU A 313 3.07 15.40 -29.91
N SER A 314 4.36 15.70 -29.72
CA SER A 314 5.39 15.43 -30.73
C SER A 314 5.44 13.94 -31.07
N LYS A 315 5.89 13.61 -32.30
CA LYS A 315 5.96 12.22 -32.81
C LYS A 315 6.68 11.27 -31.84
N ASP A 316 7.76 11.73 -31.21
CA ASP A 316 8.54 10.93 -30.27
C ASP A 316 7.79 10.62 -28.97
N ARG A 317 7.03 11.59 -28.43
CA ARG A 317 6.22 11.38 -27.23
C ARG A 317 5.02 10.47 -27.47
N LYS A 318 4.44 10.50 -28.67
CA LYS A 318 3.38 9.56 -29.08
C LYS A 318 3.90 8.12 -29.11
N LEU A 319 5.08 7.92 -29.70
CA LEU A 319 5.75 6.63 -29.73
C LEU A 319 6.06 6.08 -28.33
N GLU A 320 6.50 6.94 -27.40
CA GLU A 320 6.73 6.54 -26.02
C GLU A 320 5.44 6.10 -25.31
N LYS A 321 4.34 6.86 -25.45
CA LYS A 321 3.06 6.49 -24.84
C LYS A 321 2.51 5.15 -25.36
N VAL A 322 2.51 4.95 -26.67
CA VAL A 322 2.03 3.67 -27.26
C VAL A 322 2.91 2.51 -26.83
N LYS A 323 4.24 2.69 -26.87
CA LYS A 323 5.21 1.68 -26.42
C LYS A 323 5.02 1.26 -24.98
N ASP A 324 4.60 2.19 -24.12
CA ASP A 324 4.40 1.94 -22.69
C ASP A 324 3.03 1.33 -22.36
N PHE A 325 2.10 1.30 -23.33
CA PHE A 325 0.73 0.82 -23.12
C PHE A 325 0.42 -0.51 -23.83
N SER A 326 0.76 -0.64 -25.11
CA SER A 326 0.34 -1.80 -25.91
C SER A 326 1.38 -2.22 -26.96
N TRP A 327 1.26 -3.49 -27.41
CA TRP A 327 2.17 -4.07 -28.39
C TRP A 327 1.42 -4.89 -29.45
N TRP A 328 1.85 -4.75 -30.71
CA TRP A 328 1.47 -5.58 -31.85
C TRP A 328 2.62 -5.58 -32.89
N PRO A 329 2.76 -6.56 -33.79
CA PRO A 329 3.95 -6.71 -34.64
C PRO A 329 4.41 -5.45 -35.40
N SER A 330 3.47 -4.63 -35.85
CA SER A 330 3.69 -3.43 -36.67
C SER A 330 3.51 -2.11 -35.91
N TRP A 331 3.47 -2.14 -34.57
CA TRP A 331 3.08 -0.99 -33.75
C TRP A 331 3.87 0.28 -34.02
N ARG A 332 5.20 0.17 -34.20
CA ARG A 332 6.07 1.32 -34.43
C ARG A 332 5.80 2.00 -35.77
N LYS A 333 5.56 1.22 -36.83
CA LYS A 333 5.29 1.76 -38.17
C LYS A 333 3.94 2.45 -38.19
N GLU A 334 2.93 1.80 -37.62
CA GLU A 334 1.55 2.29 -37.61
C GLU A 334 1.37 3.53 -36.72
N THR A 335 2.11 3.62 -35.61
CA THR A 335 2.10 4.83 -34.76
C THR A 335 2.74 6.05 -35.46
N ILE A 336 3.62 5.83 -36.44
CA ILE A 336 4.26 6.90 -37.21
C ILE A 336 3.39 7.32 -38.40
N GLU A 337 2.65 6.37 -38.99
CA GLU A 337 1.76 6.59 -40.13
C GLU A 337 0.41 7.22 -39.74
N TYR A 338 -0.04 6.99 -38.49
CA TYR A 338 -1.19 7.66 -37.88
C TYR A 338 -0.82 9.08 -37.43
#